data_AF-A0A3D2IIV0-F1
#
_entry.id   AF-A0A3D2IIV0-F1
#
_cell.length_a   1.000
_cell.length_b   1.000
_cell.length_c   1.000
_cell.angle_alpha   90.00
_cell.angle_beta   90.00
_cell.angle_gamma   90.00
#
_symmetry.space_group_name_H-M   'P 1'
#
loop_
_entity.id
_entity.type
_entity.pdbx_description
1 polymer ?
#
loop_
_entity_poly.entity_id
_entity_poly.type
_entity_poly.pdbx_seq_one_letter_code
_entity_poly.pdbx_strand_id
1 'polypeptide(L)'
;EYIPVSTAKDADLYVTQFDGSVIENAGMLKMDFLGLKTLSILKTAIAYVKENHGKEYDLDDIPLDDEKTYKLYQKGGTLGTFQFESEGMRKYLKDLKPTTINDLIAMNALYRPGPMQFIPDYIKRK
;
A
#
# COMPACT_ATOMS: atom_id res chain seq x y z
N GLU A 1 -10.90 -24.25 25.69
CA GLU A 1 -12.20 -24.59 26.32
C GLU A 1 -13.37 -23.82 25.72
N TYR A 2 -13.23 -22.53 25.38
CA TYR A 2 -14.35 -21.69 24.90
C TYR A 2 -14.60 -21.69 23.38
N ILE A 3 -13.57 -21.98 22.57
CA ILE A 3 -13.66 -21.92 21.10
C ILE A 3 -13.28 -23.27 20.50
N PRO A 4 -14.11 -23.85 19.60
CA PRO A 4 -13.75 -25.05 18.87
C PRO A 4 -12.61 -24.75 17.89
N VAL A 5 -11.59 -25.62 17.90
CA VAL A 5 -10.44 -25.55 16.98
C VAL A 5 -10.31 -26.84 16.19
N SER A 6 -9.65 -26.77 15.05
CA SER A 6 -9.21 -27.92 14.27
C SER A 6 -7.79 -27.68 13.76
N THR A 7 -7.16 -28.68 13.18
CA THR A 7 -5.90 -28.51 12.44
C THR A 7 -6.18 -28.10 11.00
N ALA A 8 -5.32 -27.25 10.44
CA ALA A 8 -5.35 -26.97 9.01
C ALA A 8 -5.02 -28.24 8.20
N LYS A 9 -5.56 -28.37 6.99
CA LYS A 9 -5.36 -29.57 6.15
C LYS A 9 -3.90 -29.81 5.77
N ASP A 10 -3.15 -28.74 5.57
CA ASP A 10 -1.80 -28.77 4.97
C ASP A 10 -0.70 -28.26 5.92
N ALA A 11 -1.02 -28.04 7.20
CA ALA A 11 -0.07 -27.53 8.19
C ALA A 11 -0.45 -27.95 9.62
N ASP A 12 0.56 -28.14 10.47
CA ASP A 12 0.37 -28.31 11.92
C ASP A 12 0.07 -26.96 12.58
N LEU A 13 -1.07 -26.38 12.21
CA LEU A 13 -1.55 -25.08 12.66
C LEU A 13 -2.98 -25.22 13.16
N TYR A 14 -3.23 -24.73 14.38
CA TYR A 14 -4.58 -24.62 14.91
C TYR A 14 -5.36 -23.51 14.20
N VAL A 15 -6.55 -23.85 13.73
CA VAL A 15 -7.52 -22.91 13.15
C VAL A 15 -8.80 -22.96 13.98
N THR A 16 -9.41 -21.79 14.19
CA THR A 16 -10.75 -21.74 14.78
C THR A 16 -11.78 -22.26 13.79
N GLN A 17 -12.82 -22.94 14.28
CA GLN A 17 -13.95 -23.36 13.46
C GLN A 17 -15.00 -22.25 13.27
N PHE A 18 -14.87 -21.12 13.97
CA PHE A 18 -15.72 -19.93 13.78
C PHE A 18 -15.10 -18.98 12.76
N ASP A 19 -15.96 -18.26 12.03
CA ASP A 19 -15.50 -17.17 11.19
C ASP A 19 -15.07 -15.94 12.02
N GLY A 20 -14.39 -15.01 11.37
CA GLY A 20 -13.82 -13.83 12.02
C GLY A 20 -14.84 -12.87 12.64
N SER A 21 -16.10 -12.86 12.20
CA SER A 21 -17.12 -12.01 12.83
C SER A 21 -17.68 -12.65 14.10
N VAL A 22 -17.81 -13.98 14.09
CA VAL A 22 -18.30 -14.75 15.24
C VAL A 22 -17.27 -14.78 16.36
N ILE A 23 -15.97 -14.88 16.04
CA ILE A 23 -14.91 -14.87 17.06
C ILE A 23 -14.86 -13.54 17.84
N GLU A 24 -15.07 -12.41 17.16
CA GLU A 24 -15.13 -11.08 17.79
C GLU A 24 -16.35 -10.97 18.71
N ASN A 25 -17.52 -11.41 18.24
CA ASN A 25 -18.76 -11.41 19.03
C ASN A 25 -18.67 -12.34 20.26
N ALA A 26 -17.86 -13.39 20.20
CA ALA A 26 -17.57 -14.27 21.33
C ALA A 26 -16.65 -13.64 22.40
N GLY A 27 -16.22 -12.39 22.20
CA GLY A 27 -15.37 -11.65 23.15
C GLY A 27 -13.88 -11.97 23.02
N MET A 28 -13.46 -12.60 21.93
CA MET A 28 -12.06 -12.94 21.70
C MET A 28 -11.31 -11.77 21.06
N LEU A 29 -10.04 -11.61 21.43
CA LEU A 29 -9.14 -10.70 20.75
C LEU A 29 -8.78 -11.27 19.37
N LYS A 30 -9.05 -10.49 18.32
CA LYS A 30 -8.66 -10.81 16.95
C LYS A 30 -7.55 -9.87 16.49
N MET A 31 -6.55 -10.43 15.81
CA MET A 31 -5.48 -9.70 15.15
C MET A 31 -5.38 -10.15 13.70
N ASP A 32 -5.29 -9.18 12.78
CA ASP A 32 -5.09 -9.46 11.37
C ASP A 32 -3.60 -9.33 11.02
N PHE A 33 -2.96 -10.46 10.71
CA PHE A 33 -1.59 -10.50 10.19
C PHE A 33 -1.64 -10.56 8.66
N LEU A 34 -1.47 -9.40 8.02
CA LEU A 34 -1.51 -9.28 6.56
C LEU A 34 -0.13 -9.48 5.94
N GLY A 35 -0.02 -10.40 4.99
CA GLY A 35 1.18 -10.56 4.16
C GLY A 35 1.19 -9.58 2.99
N LEU A 36 1.86 -8.43 3.13
CA LEU A 36 1.98 -7.46 2.04
C LEU A 36 3.19 -7.75 1.16
N LYS A 37 2.94 -8.18 -0.09
CA LYS A 37 3.98 -8.41 -1.11
C LYS A 37 4.89 -7.19 -1.33
N THR A 38 4.33 -5.97 -1.23
CA THR A 38 5.08 -4.72 -1.35
C THR A 38 6.24 -4.64 -0.36
N LEU A 39 6.07 -5.10 0.88
CA LEU A 39 7.13 -5.08 1.88
C LEU A 39 8.28 -6.03 1.49
N SER A 40 7.96 -7.20 0.93
CA SER A 40 8.97 -8.12 0.40
C SER A 40 9.74 -7.51 -0.78
N ILE A 41 9.04 -6.83 -1.70
CA ILE A 41 9.66 -6.14 -2.84
C ILE A 41 10.62 -5.06 -2.36
N LEU A 42 10.21 -4.22 -1.39
CA LEU A 42 11.05 -3.15 -0.85
C LEU A 42 12.31 -3.71 -0.17
N LYS A 43 12.17 -4.76 0.64
CA LYS A 43 13.30 -5.45 1.28
C LYS A 43 14.32 -5.96 0.25
N THR A 44 13.85 -6.61 -0.81
CA THR A 44 14.71 -7.09 -1.89
C THR A 44 15.36 -5.95 -2.66
N ALA A 45 14.63 -4.87 -2.93
CA ALA A 45 15.18 -3.69 -3.62
C ALA A 45 16.34 -3.06 -2.83
N ILE A 46 16.20 -2.88 -1.52
CA ILE A 46 17.27 -2.36 -0.65
C ILE A 46 18.48 -3.29 -0.66
N ALA A 47 18.26 -4.61 -0.58
CA ALA A 47 19.35 -5.59 -0.65
C ALA A 47 20.15 -5.47 -1.96
N TYR A 48 19.45 -5.33 -3.10
CA TYR A 48 20.12 -5.13 -4.39
C TYR A 48 20.83 -3.78 -4.50
N VAL A 49 20.30 -2.71 -3.91
CA VAL A 49 21.01 -1.43 -3.90
C VAL A 49 22.29 -1.51 -3.06
N LYS A 50 22.25 -2.23 -1.94
CA LYS A 50 23.45 -2.50 -1.12
C LYS A 50 24.50 -3.30 -1.88
N GLU A 51 24.08 -4.36 -2.57
CA GLU A 51 24.97 -5.22 -3.37
C GLU A 51 25.61 -4.46 -4.54
N ASN A 52 24.82 -3.71 -5.31
CA ASN A 52 25.29 -3.08 -6.54
C ASN A 52 25.97 -1.72 -6.33
N HIS A 53 25.62 -1.00 -5.25
CA HIS A 53 26.07 0.37 -5.03
C HIS A 53 26.71 0.61 -3.66
N GLY A 54 26.79 -0.41 -2.79
CA GLY A 54 27.35 -0.29 -1.45
C GLY A 54 26.54 0.62 -0.51
N LYS A 55 25.30 0.97 -0.89
CA LYS A 55 24.44 1.87 -0.12
C LYS A 55 23.33 1.09 0.58
N GLU A 56 23.18 1.35 1.86
CA GLU A 56 22.12 0.79 2.68
C GLU A 56 21.12 1.88 3.04
N TYR A 57 19.84 1.51 3.10
CA TYR A 57 18.75 2.42 3.44
C TYR A 57 17.87 1.74 4.49
N ASP A 58 17.48 2.53 5.49
CA ASP A 58 16.34 2.20 6.34
C ASP A 58 15.06 2.75 5.69
N LEU A 59 13.99 1.96 5.69
CA LEU A 59 12.69 2.40 5.15
C LEU A 59 12.07 3.51 6.00
N ASP A 60 12.32 3.50 7.31
CA ASP A 60 11.75 4.47 8.24
C ASP A 60 12.39 5.87 8.10
N ASP A 61 13.60 5.93 7.53
CA ASP A 61 14.38 7.16 7.36
C ASP A 61 14.25 7.79 5.95
N ILE A 62 13.44 7.21 5.05
CA ILE A 62 13.30 7.74 3.69
C ILE A 62 12.62 9.11 3.71
N PRO A 63 13.24 10.16 3.14
CA PRO A 63 12.65 11.49 3.09
C PRO A 63 11.42 11.52 2.19
N LEU A 64 10.38 12.24 2.63
CA LEU A 64 9.10 12.35 1.93
C LEU A 64 9.06 13.53 0.94
N ASP A 65 10.14 14.29 0.80
CA ASP A 65 10.23 15.51 -0.01
C ASP A 65 11.17 15.37 -1.22
N ASP A 66 11.56 14.15 -1.60
CA ASP A 66 12.44 13.93 -2.75
C ASP A 66 11.81 14.37 -4.08
N GLU A 67 12.37 15.44 -4.67
CA GLU A 67 11.88 15.99 -5.93
C GLU A 67 11.91 14.99 -7.10
N LYS A 68 12.89 14.09 -7.13
CA LYS A 68 13.03 13.14 -8.25
C LYS A 68 11.88 12.13 -8.23
N THR A 69 11.45 11.71 -7.06
CA THR A 69 10.27 10.87 -6.85
C THR A 69 9.03 11.57 -7.35
N TYR A 70 8.78 12.83 -6.99
CA TYR A 70 7.63 13.57 -7.52
C TYR A 70 7.69 13.76 -9.03
N LYS A 71 8.87 14.05 -9.61
CA LYS A 71 9.04 14.15 -11.08
C LYS A 71 8.71 12.84 -11.80
N LEU A 72 8.96 11.68 -11.18
CA LEU A 72 8.54 10.38 -11.72
C LEU A 72 7.01 10.26 -11.76
N TYR A 73 6.34 10.63 -10.67
CA TYR A 73 4.87 10.59 -10.55
C TYR A 73 4.18 11.60 -11.46
N GLN A 74 4.72 12.82 -11.60
CA GLN A 74 4.24 13.86 -12.53
C GLN A 74 4.28 13.40 -13.99
N LYS A 75 5.19 12.48 -14.34
CA LYS A 75 5.27 11.87 -15.68
C LYS A 75 4.38 10.63 -15.82
N GLY A 76 3.68 10.21 -14.76
CA GLY A 76 2.92 8.96 -14.70
C GLY A 76 3.81 7.72 -14.81
N GLY A 77 5.09 7.82 -14.43
CA GLY A 77 6.08 6.73 -14.48
C GLY A 77 5.96 5.75 -13.32
N THR A 78 4.73 5.42 -12.92
CA THR A 78 4.40 4.68 -11.69
C THR A 78 4.07 3.20 -11.93
N LEU A 79 4.59 2.63 -13.02
CA LEU A 79 4.47 1.19 -13.25
C LEU A 79 5.31 0.45 -12.20
N GLY A 80 4.70 -0.49 -11.48
CA GLY A 80 5.34 -1.22 -10.39
C GLY A 80 5.47 -0.44 -9.07
N THR A 81 4.83 0.74 -8.95
CA THR A 81 4.72 1.45 -7.67
C THR A 81 3.35 1.17 -7.04
N PHE A 82 3.35 0.60 -5.84
CA PHE A 82 2.15 0.19 -5.12
C PHE A 82 1.04 1.25 -5.13
N GLN A 83 -0.20 0.84 -5.39
CA GLN A 83 -1.42 1.66 -5.50
C GLN A 83 -1.51 2.62 -6.71
N PHE A 84 -0.39 2.96 -7.37
CA PHE A 84 -0.36 3.99 -8.43
C PHE A 84 -0.18 3.45 -9.86
N GLU A 85 -0.31 2.14 -10.07
CA GLU A 85 0.08 1.48 -11.33
C GLU A 85 -0.96 1.59 -12.45
N SER A 86 -2.24 1.70 -12.10
CA SER A 86 -3.33 1.64 -13.08
C SER A 86 -3.25 2.77 -14.11
N GLU A 87 -3.72 2.51 -15.33
CA GLU A 87 -3.67 3.50 -16.41
C GLU A 87 -4.42 4.79 -16.09
N GLY A 88 -5.63 4.69 -15.53
CA GLY A 88 -6.41 5.85 -15.13
C GLY A 88 -5.71 6.66 -14.03
N MET A 89 -5.13 5.98 -13.03
CA MET A 89 -4.37 6.64 -11.96
C MET A 89 -3.17 7.40 -12.53
N ARG A 90 -2.40 6.77 -13.42
CA ARG A 90 -1.26 7.40 -14.11
C ARG A 90 -1.66 8.63 -14.90
N LYS A 91 -2.82 8.62 -15.54
CA LYS A 91 -3.36 9.79 -16.24
C LYS A 91 -3.64 10.93 -15.26
N TYR A 92 -4.36 10.66 -14.17
CA TYR A 92 -4.64 11.69 -13.17
C TYR A 92 -3.40 12.22 -12.45
N LEU A 93 -2.36 11.40 -12.25
CA LEU A 93 -1.08 11.88 -11.70
C LEU A 93 -0.38 12.87 -12.63
N LYS A 94 -0.44 12.66 -13.95
CA LYS A 94 0.09 13.60 -14.96
C LYS A 94 -0.64 14.93 -14.94
N ASP A 95 -1.95 14.90 -14.70
CA ASP A 95 -2.79 16.10 -14.62
C ASP A 95 -2.61 16.82 -13.28
N LEU A 96 -2.58 16.08 -12.15
CA LEU A 96 -2.40 16.60 -10.80
C LEU A 96 -1.02 17.21 -10.57
N LYS A 97 0.02 16.64 -11.19
CA LYS A 97 1.42 16.96 -10.95
C LYS A 97 1.76 17.04 -9.45
N PRO A 98 1.78 15.92 -8.72
CA PRO A 98 2.01 15.92 -7.28
C PRO A 98 3.38 16.54 -6.94
N THR A 99 3.43 17.29 -5.84
CA THR A 99 4.63 17.97 -5.32
C THR A 99 4.85 17.66 -3.84
N THR A 100 3.89 17.00 -3.18
CA THR A 100 3.94 16.62 -1.77
C THR A 100 3.32 15.25 -1.56
N ILE A 101 3.60 14.62 -0.42
CA ILE A 101 3.02 13.31 -0.07
C ILE A 101 1.50 13.41 0.10
N ASN A 102 1.01 14.57 0.54
CA ASN A 102 -0.42 14.85 0.71
C ASN A 102 -1.19 14.78 -0.62
N ASP A 103 -0.55 15.14 -1.74
CA ASP A 103 -1.15 14.98 -3.07
C ASP A 103 -1.38 13.51 -3.41
N LEU A 104 -0.43 12.64 -3.06
CA LEU A 104 -0.53 11.21 -3.30
C LEU A 104 -1.58 10.56 -2.40
N ILE A 105 -1.65 10.99 -1.14
CA ILE A 105 -2.70 10.57 -0.18
C ILE A 105 -4.08 10.97 -0.72
N ALA A 106 -4.25 12.23 -1.13
CA ALA A 106 -5.50 12.73 -1.68
C ALA A 106 -5.90 11.97 -2.95
N MET A 107 -4.95 11.74 -3.86
CA MET A 107 -5.22 11.01 -5.09
C MET A 107 -5.65 9.56 -4.81
N ASN A 108 -5.02 8.87 -3.86
CA ASN A 108 -5.42 7.51 -3.46
C ASN A 108 -6.80 7.46 -2.78
N ALA A 109 -7.15 8.52 -2.03
CA ALA A 109 -8.48 8.64 -1.43
C ALA A 109 -9.57 8.91 -2.49
N LEU A 110 -9.27 9.77 -3.46
CA LEU A 110 -10.20 10.17 -4.52
C LEU A 110 -10.35 9.12 -5.62
N TYR A 111 -9.33 8.30 -5.89
CA TYR A 111 -9.35 7.27 -6.92
C TYR A 111 -10.09 6.00 -6.47
N ARG A 112 -11.36 6.19 -6.06
CA ARG A 112 -12.30 5.15 -5.66
C ARG A 112 -13.68 5.40 -6.31
N PRO A 113 -14.49 4.34 -6.55
CA PRO A 113 -15.85 4.52 -7.04
C PRO A 113 -16.65 5.47 -6.14
N GLY A 114 -17.27 6.49 -6.74
CA GLY A 114 -17.93 7.59 -6.02
C GLY A 114 -17.06 8.86 -5.97
N PRO A 115 -15.97 8.91 -5.17
CA PRO A 115 -15.11 10.08 -5.08
C PRO A 115 -14.37 10.48 -6.37
N MET A 116 -14.19 9.55 -7.32
CA MET A 116 -13.48 9.81 -8.57
C MET A 116 -14.02 11.00 -9.37
N GLN A 117 -15.31 11.29 -9.25
CA GLN A 117 -15.94 12.44 -9.92
C GLN A 117 -15.38 13.79 -9.46
N PHE A 118 -14.78 13.86 -8.27
CA PHE A 118 -14.20 15.09 -7.70
C PHE A 118 -12.71 15.28 -8.05
N ILE A 119 -12.06 14.31 -8.71
CA ILE A 119 -10.65 14.42 -9.10
C ILE A 119 -10.41 15.66 -9.98
N PRO A 120 -11.22 15.95 -11.03
CA PRO A 120 -11.03 17.15 -11.85
C PRO A 120 -11.10 18.45 -11.03
N ASP A 121 -12.05 18.53 -10.09
CA ASP A 121 -12.21 19.70 -9.22
C ASP A 121 -11.03 19.87 -8.26
N TYR A 122 -10.53 18.76 -7.69
CA TYR A 122 -9.35 18.77 -6.83
C TYR A 122 -8.12 19.26 -7.59
N ILE A 123 -7.88 18.73 -8.80
CA ILE A 123 -6.76 19.12 -9.66
C ILE A 123 -6.84 20.61 -10.01
N LYS A 124 -8.04 21.14 -10.31
CA LYS A 124 -8.24 22.55 -10.67
C LYS A 124 -8.02 23.51 -9.50
N ARG A 125 -8.23 23.07 -8.26
CA ARG A 125 -8.08 23.88 -7.04
C ARG A 125 -6.64 23.95 -6.54
N LYS A 126 -5.79 23.04 -7.00
CA LYS A 126 -4.37 23.02 -6.69
C LYS A 126 -3.63 24.02 -7.58
#